data_AF-A0A2N3E122-F1
#
_entry.id   AF-A0A2N3E122-F1
#
_cell.length_a   1.000
_cell.length_b   1.000
_cell.length_c   1.000
_cell.angle_alpha   90.00
_cell.angle_beta   90.00
_cell.angle_gamma   90.00
#
_symmetry.space_group_name_H-M   'P 1'
#
loop_
_entity.id
_entity.type
_entity.pdbx_description
1 polymer ?
#
loop_
_entity_poly.entity_id
_entity_poly.type
_entity_poly.pdbx_seq_one_letter_code
_entity_poly.pdbx_strand_id
1 'polypeptide(L)'
;ADQYPRVIESVRGEGLMLGLKCRVPNTDLVAALREEKMLTVGAGDNVVRLLPPLNIEEAHLDEAMEKLGRACAGLDAALDEKTAAAGVKS
;
A
#
# COMPACT_ATOMS: atom_id res chain seq x y z
N ALA A 1 6.25 7.05 -1.39
CA ALA A 1 5.24 7.69 -2.25
C ALA A 1 5.77 7.82 -3.67
N ASP A 2 7.02 8.24 -3.83
CA ASP A 2 7.64 8.61 -5.11
C ASP A 2 7.58 7.52 -6.19
N GLN A 3 7.67 6.23 -5.82
CA GLN A 3 7.57 5.13 -6.79
C GLN A 3 6.15 4.82 -7.25
N TYR A 4 5.14 5.00 -6.38
CA TYR A 4 3.73 4.69 -6.68
C TYR A 4 2.81 5.83 -6.24
N PRO A 5 2.95 7.03 -6.82
CA PRO A 5 2.24 8.24 -6.37
C PRO A 5 0.73 8.19 -6.61
N ARG A 6 0.26 7.30 -7.49
CA ARG A 6 -1.17 7.04 -7.77
C ARG A 6 -1.82 6.12 -6.73
N VAL A 7 -1.02 5.38 -5.97
CA VAL A 7 -1.48 4.44 -4.93
C VAL A 7 -1.30 5.07 -3.56
N ILE A 8 -0.12 5.63 -3.27
CA ILE A 8 0.23 6.24 -1.98
C ILE A 8 0.41 7.74 -2.15
N GLU A 9 -0.37 8.51 -1.39
CA GLU A 9 -0.29 9.97 -1.36
C GLU A 9 0.87 10.46 -0.50
N SER A 10 0.97 9.95 0.73
CA SER A 10 2.00 10.35 1.70
C SER A 10 2.23 9.27 2.75
N VAL A 11 3.35 9.38 3.45
CA VAL A 11 3.69 8.53 4.60
C VAL A 11 3.86 9.43 5.81
N ARG A 12 3.22 9.08 6.92
CA ARG A 12 3.28 9.81 8.20
C ARG A 12 3.45 8.84 9.35
N GLY A 13 4.06 9.26 10.44
CA GLY A 13 4.26 8.42 11.61
C GLY A 13 5.56 8.74 12.33
N GLU A 14 5.76 8.09 13.47
CA GLU A 14 6.96 8.24 14.29
C GLU A 14 7.44 6.86 14.77
N GLY A 15 8.75 6.63 14.68
CA GLY A 15 9.36 5.35 14.97
C GLY A 15 8.75 4.23 14.11
N LEU A 16 8.28 3.18 14.77
CA LEU A 16 7.71 2.00 14.12
C LEU A 16 6.20 2.14 13.81
N MET A 17 5.53 3.17 14.32
CA MET A 17 4.11 3.39 14.02
C MET A 17 3.96 4.26 12.78
N LEU A 18 3.86 3.61 11.62
CA LEU A 18 3.75 4.28 10.32
C LEU A 18 2.34 4.21 9.75
N GLY A 19 1.95 5.24 9.02
CA GLY A 19 0.68 5.38 8.34
C GLY A 19 0.87 5.78 6.88
N LEU A 20 0.35 4.95 5.97
CA LEU A 20 0.34 5.17 4.54
C LEU A 20 -0.99 5.80 4.13
N LYS A 21 -0.98 7.09 3.79
CA LYS A 21 -2.15 7.76 3.21
C LYS A 21 -2.32 7.28 1.78
N CYS A 22 -3.46 6.68 1.47
CA CYS A 22 -3.74 6.07 0.18
C CYS A 22 -4.50 7.05 -0.72
N ARG A 23 -4.29 6.96 -2.03
CA ARG A 23 -5.18 7.56 -3.05
C ARG A 23 -6.23 6.57 -3.55
N VAL A 24 -5.86 5.29 -3.60
CA VAL A 24 -6.81 4.17 -3.76
C VAL A 24 -7.58 3.94 -2.46
N PRO A 25 -8.73 3.24 -2.47
CA PRO A 25 -9.37 2.79 -1.24
C PRO A 25 -8.38 2.01 -0.38
N ASN A 26 -8.22 2.39 0.89
CA ASN A 26 -7.27 1.73 1.80
C ASN A 26 -7.59 0.23 1.99
N THR A 27 -8.85 -0.17 1.83
CA THR A 27 -9.29 -1.57 1.83
C THR A 27 -8.65 -2.38 0.72
N ASP A 28 -8.43 -1.78 -0.45
CA ASP A 28 -7.82 -2.45 -1.60
C ASP A 28 -6.33 -2.65 -1.33
N LEU A 29 -5.65 -1.66 -0.75
CA LEU A 29 -4.26 -1.80 -0.33
C LEU A 29 -4.10 -2.84 0.79
N VAL A 30 -4.99 -2.87 1.78
CA VAL A 30 -5.00 -3.90 2.83
C VAL A 30 -5.21 -5.28 2.23
N ALA A 31 -6.12 -5.43 1.26
CA ALA A 31 -6.37 -6.70 0.58
C ALA A 31 -5.15 -7.16 -0.22
N ALA A 32 -4.54 -6.29 -1.03
CA ALA A 32 -3.34 -6.59 -1.80
C ALA A 32 -2.16 -6.99 -0.91
N LEU A 33 -1.95 -6.27 0.20
CA LEU A 33 -0.91 -6.62 1.18
C LEU A 33 -1.18 -7.98 1.84
N ARG A 34 -2.46 -8.31 2.10
CA ARG A 34 -2.84 -9.61 2.66
C ARG A 34 -2.57 -10.76 1.68
N GLU A 35 -2.75 -10.55 0.38
CA GLU A 35 -2.39 -11.52 -0.66
C GLU A 35 -0.88 -11.79 -0.65
N GLU A 36 -0.09 -10.73 -0.45
CA GLU A 36 1.36 -10.76 -0.25
C GLU A 36 1.80 -11.28 1.14
N LYS A 37 0.88 -11.84 1.94
CA LYS A 37 1.13 -12.36 3.29
C LYS A 37 1.67 -11.29 4.26
N MET A 38 1.27 -10.04 4.09
CA MET A 38 1.57 -8.93 4.99
C MET A 38 0.29 -8.44 5.66
N LEU A 39 0.23 -8.55 6.99
CA LEU A 39 -0.92 -8.10 7.76
C LEU A 39 -0.80 -6.61 8.07
N THR A 40 -1.82 -5.86 7.71
CA THR A 40 -1.95 -4.44 8.00
C THR A 40 -3.38 -4.12 8.41
N VAL A 41 -3.58 -2.92 8.96
CA VAL A 41 -4.90 -2.47 9.39
C VAL A 41 -5.24 -1.14 8.73
N GLY A 42 -6.45 -1.08 8.16
CA GLY A 42 -7.04 0.17 7.73
C GLY A 42 -7.35 1.05 8.94
N ALA A 43 -7.20 2.36 8.75
CA ALA A 43 -7.60 3.39 9.69
C ALA A 43 -8.48 4.42 8.99
N GLY A 44 -9.12 5.29 9.78
CA GLY A 44 -9.83 6.45 9.23
C GLY A 44 -8.92 7.32 8.37
N ASP A 45 -9.52 8.22 7.60
CA ASP A 45 -8.80 9.13 6.70
C ASP A 45 -8.03 8.40 5.58
N ASN A 46 -8.57 7.28 5.08
CA ASN A 46 -8.00 6.48 3.99
C ASN A 46 -6.53 6.10 4.20
N VAL A 47 -6.20 5.66 5.41
CA VAL A 47 -4.83 5.30 5.80
C VAL A 47 -4.72 3.81 6.07
N VAL A 48 -3.55 3.23 5.75
CA VAL A 48 -3.14 1.89 6.19
C VAL A 48 -2.01 2.04 7.21
N ARG A 49 -2.12 1.40 8.37
CA ARG A 49 -1.09 1.46 9.42
C ARG A 49 -0.19 0.24 9.35
N LEU A 50 1.12 0.50 9.44
CA LEU A 50 2.15 -0.50 9.67
C LEU A 50 2.49 -0.46 11.16
N LEU A 51 2.30 -1.59 11.83
CA LEU A 51 2.53 -1.76 13.26
C LEU A 51 3.40 -3.01 13.48
N PRO A 52 4.69 -2.96 13.06
CA PRO A 52 5.62 -4.04 13.31
C PRO A 52 5.92 -4.15 14.82
N PRO A 53 6.38 -5.33 15.28
CA PRO A 53 6.78 -5.50 16.66
C PRO A 53 8.08 -4.74 16.96
N LEU A 54 8.32 -4.42 18.23
CA LEU A 54 9.50 -3.63 18.66
C LEU A 54 10.84 -4.35 18.47
N ASN A 55 10.80 -5.68 18.29
CA ASN A 55 11.96 -6.53 18.04
C ASN A 55 12.11 -6.90 16.55
N ILE A 56 11.53 -6.11 15.64
CA ILE A 56 11.67 -6.35 14.21
C ILE A 56 13.14 -6.21 13.77
N GLU A 57 13.59 -7.16 12.95
CA GLU A 57 14.95 -7.16 12.38
C GLU A 57 14.97 -6.54 10.97
N GLU A 58 16.14 -6.08 10.51
CA GLU A 58 16.31 -5.45 9.20
C GLU A 58 15.84 -6.35 8.04
N ALA A 59 16.09 -7.66 8.11
CA ALA A 59 15.64 -8.60 7.08
C ALA A 59 14.10 -8.63 6.92
N HIS A 60 13.35 -8.42 8.00
CA HIS A 60 11.90 -8.32 7.93
C HIS A 60 11.45 -7.01 7.27
N LEU A 61 12.24 -5.94 7.39
CA LEU A 61 11.97 -4.68 6.71
C LEU A 61 12.16 -4.83 5.21
N ASP A 62 13.24 -5.48 4.78
CA ASP A 62 13.48 -5.76 3.36
C ASP A 62 12.34 -6.59 2.77
N GLU A 63 11.93 -7.67 3.44
CA GLU A 63 10.80 -8.50 3.02
C GLU A 63 9.49 -7.68 2.96
N ALA A 64 9.23 -6.83 3.95
CA ALA A 64 8.06 -5.97 3.98
C ALA A 64 8.07 -4.95 2.83
N MET A 65 9.22 -4.39 2.49
CA MET A 65 9.37 -3.44 1.38
C MET A 65 9.12 -4.12 0.03
N GLU A 66 9.62 -5.34 -0.16
CA GLU A 66 9.33 -6.12 -1.38
C GLU A 66 7.83 -6.42 -1.53
N LYS A 67 7.19 -6.90 -0.45
CA LYS A 67 5.75 -7.18 -0.41
C LYS A 67 4.92 -5.93 -0.68
N LEU A 68 5.26 -4.82 -0.04
CA LEU A 68 4.60 -3.53 -0.27
C LEU A 68 4.77 -3.06 -1.71
N GLY A 69 5.96 -3.22 -2.28
CA GLY A 69 6.25 -2.92 -3.68
C GLY A 69 5.36 -3.72 -4.64
N ARG A 70 5.26 -5.04 -4.46
CA ARG A 70 4.40 -5.90 -5.29
C ARG A 70 2.93 -5.54 -5.18
N ALA A 71 2.42 -5.31 -3.96
CA ALA A 71 1.05 -4.87 -3.75
C ALA A 71 0.74 -3.53 -4.45
N CYS A 72 1.64 -2.55 -4.33
CA CYS A 72 1.47 -1.26 -4.99
C CYS A 72 1.55 -1.38 -6.51
N ALA A 73 2.47 -2.17 -7.04
CA ALA A 73 2.60 -2.40 -8.48
C ALA A 73 1.34 -3.03 -9.08
N GLY A 74 0.77 -4.05 -8.42
CA GLY A 74 -0.46 -4.70 -8.86
C GLY A 74 -1.65 -3.72 -8.88
N LEU A 75 -1.75 -2.86 -7.86
CA LEU A 75 -2.79 -1.83 -7.81
C LEU A 75 -2.60 -0.75 -8.88
N ASP A 76 -1.37 -0.31 -9.13
CA ASP A 76 -1.09 0.70 -10.16
C ASP A 76 -1.42 0.17 -11.56
N ALA A 77 -1.04 -1.08 -11.86
CA ALA A 77 -1.41 -1.74 -13.12
C ALA A 77 -2.94 -1.88 -13.28
N ALA A 78 -3.65 -2.24 -12.21
CA ALA A 78 -5.12 -2.33 -12.24
C ALA A 78 -5.80 -0.96 -12.49
N LEU A 79 -5.16 0.15 -12.10
CA LEU A 79 -5.65 1.49 -12.44
C LEU A 79 -5.48 1.80 -13.93
N ASP A 80 -4.44 1.30 -14.57
CA ASP A 80 -4.23 1.45 -16.02
C ASP A 80 -5.31 0.70 -16.81
N GLU A 81 -5.62 -0.53 -16.41
CA GLU A 81 -6.69 -1.32 -17.02
C GLU A 81 -8.07 -0.65 -16.88
N LYS A 82 -8.39 -0.09 -15.70
CA LYS A 82 -9.63 0.67 -15.50
C LYS A 82 -9.68 1.93 -16.36
N THR A 83 -8.55 2.61 -16.54
CA THR A 83 -8.46 3.81 -17.38
C THR A 83 -8.67 3.46 -18.85
N ALA A 84 -8.05 2.37 -19.32
CA ALA A 84 -8.24 1.86 -20.68
C ALA A 84 -9.69 1.42 -20.94
N ALA A 85 -10.32 0.73 -19.99
CA ALA A 85 -11.72 0.31 -20.09
C ALA A 85 -12.72 1.49 -20.07
N ALA A 86 -12.37 2.60 -19.42
CA ALA A 86 -13.18 3.81 -19.44
C ALA A 86 -13.07 4.58 -20.77
N GLY A 87 -11.89 4.60 -21.40
CA GLY A 87 -11.64 5.26 -22.69
C GLY A 87 -12.30 4.59 -23.91
N VAL A 88 -12.65 3.31 -23.82
CA VAL A 88 -13.31 2.55 -24.91
C VAL A 88 -14.83 2.80 -24.97
N LYS A 89 -15.43 3.43 -23.94
CA LYS A 89 -16.88 3.70 -23.86
C LYS A 89 -17.30 5.10 -24.34
N SER A 90 -16.43 5.83 -25.05
CA SER A 90 -16.72 7.16 -25.61
C SER A 90 -16.72 7.14 -27.13
#